data_AF-A0A7J4MTP7-F1
#
_entry.id   AF-A0A7J4MTP7-F1
#
_cell.length_a   1.000
_cell.length_b   1.000
_cell.length_c   1.000
_cell.angle_alpha   90.00
_cell.angle_beta   90.00
_cell.angle_gamma   90.00
#
_symmetry.space_group_name_H-M   'P 1'
#
loop_
_entity.id
_entity.type
_entity.pdbx_description
1 polymer ?
#
loop_
_entity_poly.entity_id
_entity_poly.type
_entity_poly.pdbx_seq_one_letter_code
_entity_poly.pdbx_strand_id
1 'polypeptide(L)'
;FGWSAVTPDLVQDWMWQKVAETYVFDPQVSSRFKSLQPYSYASTVAWLLEASRRGLWSTDSATLQRLADEYIATVNEYGVVCCHHTCANMVFNSWVVKLSSLNQAALKKFAAAMAAATGKSIDVPGSGDSQPGSVNGDGIGETGEPSSGSAGNAGGASGSSSDGALESSEVSENSGASEGSGKAYEVAASTSSTSSSTQTPIYAIIGVISLVCLLGAGYFFQGRY
;
A
#
# COMPACT_ATOMS: atom_id res chain seq x y z
N PHE A 1 6.35 12.53 -7.53
CA PHE A 1 5.57 11.31 -7.84
C PHE A 1 4.19 11.62 -8.40
N GLY A 2 3.26 12.20 -7.63
CA GLY A 2 1.89 12.49 -8.12
C GLY A 2 1.85 13.30 -9.42
N TRP A 3 2.63 14.40 -9.50
CA TRP A 3 2.77 15.18 -10.72
C TRP A 3 3.28 14.38 -11.92
N SER A 4 4.28 13.53 -11.73
CA SER A 4 4.80 12.64 -12.79
C SER A 4 3.74 11.66 -13.31
N ALA A 5 2.77 11.27 -12.47
CA ALA A 5 1.72 10.34 -12.86
C ALA A 5 0.59 10.99 -13.67
N VAL A 6 0.26 12.25 -13.38
CA VAL A 6 -0.85 12.97 -14.05
C VAL A 6 -0.38 13.90 -15.16
N THR A 7 0.87 14.35 -15.12
CA THR A 7 1.47 15.23 -16.12
C THR A 7 2.95 14.87 -16.26
N PRO A 8 3.27 13.76 -16.96
CA PRO A 8 4.61 13.20 -17.03
C PRO A 8 5.69 14.22 -17.45
N ASP A 9 5.35 15.14 -18.34
CA ASP A 9 6.29 16.14 -18.88
C ASP A 9 6.75 17.19 -17.85
N LEU A 10 6.07 17.32 -16.71
CA LEU A 10 6.46 18.27 -15.65
C LEU A 10 7.62 17.80 -14.80
N VAL A 11 7.81 16.48 -14.67
CA VAL A 11 8.87 15.92 -13.81
C VAL A 11 9.81 15.11 -14.69
N GLN A 12 10.95 15.73 -15.00
CA GLN A 12 11.95 15.16 -15.90
C GLN A 12 12.91 14.23 -15.14
N ASP A 13 13.57 13.32 -15.86
CA ASP A 13 14.50 12.33 -15.29
C ASP A 13 15.60 12.95 -14.41
N TRP A 14 16.14 14.10 -14.81
CA TRP A 14 17.18 14.79 -14.04
C TRP A 14 16.70 15.21 -12.64
N MET A 15 15.40 15.45 -12.46
CA MET A 15 14.83 15.85 -11.16
C MET A 15 14.84 14.67 -10.20
N TRP A 16 14.47 13.48 -10.67
CA TRP A 16 14.57 12.24 -9.91
C TRP A 16 16.03 11.89 -9.59
N GLN A 17 16.89 11.99 -10.60
CA GLN A 17 18.33 11.79 -10.45
C GLN A 17 18.89 12.71 -9.34
N LYS A 18 18.51 13.99 -9.32
CA LYS A 18 18.94 14.93 -8.28
C LYS A 18 18.45 14.58 -6.89
N VAL A 19 17.24 14.03 -6.76
CA VAL A 19 16.73 13.52 -5.47
C VAL A 19 17.56 12.34 -4.99
N ALA A 20 17.85 11.36 -5.87
CA ALA A 20 18.70 10.21 -5.53
C ALA A 20 20.11 10.66 -5.12
N GLU A 21 20.75 11.53 -5.92
CA GLU A 21 22.08 12.08 -5.65
C GLU A 21 22.15 12.79 -4.30
N THR A 22 21.18 13.67 -4.02
CA THR A 22 21.22 14.55 -2.85
C THR A 22 20.83 13.84 -1.56
N TYR A 23 19.75 13.04 -1.58
CA TYR A 23 19.19 12.50 -0.35
C TYR A 23 19.68 11.09 -0.01
N VAL A 24 20.09 10.33 -1.04
CA VAL A 24 20.46 8.91 -0.88
C VAL A 24 21.96 8.71 -1.09
N PHE A 25 22.54 9.34 -2.11
CA PHE A 25 23.92 9.05 -2.51
C PHE A 25 24.97 9.94 -1.86
N ASP A 26 24.58 11.13 -1.37
CA ASP A 26 25.42 11.95 -0.51
C ASP A 26 25.51 11.31 0.89
N PRO A 27 26.71 10.90 1.34
CA PRO A 27 26.87 10.22 2.62
C PRO A 27 26.56 11.12 3.83
N GLN A 28 26.76 12.44 3.75
CA GLN A 28 26.45 13.36 4.83
C GLN A 28 24.94 13.50 5.00
N VAL A 29 24.23 13.68 3.88
CA VAL A 29 22.77 13.84 3.88
C VAL A 29 22.10 12.53 4.26
N SER A 30 22.47 11.41 3.63
CA SER A 30 21.86 10.09 3.90
C SER A 30 22.09 9.64 5.33
N SER A 31 23.29 9.83 5.90
CA SER A 31 23.59 9.49 7.30
C SER A 31 22.72 10.32 8.26
N ARG A 32 22.63 11.63 8.04
CA ARG A 32 21.79 12.49 8.87
C ARG A 32 20.31 12.14 8.74
N PHE A 33 19.83 11.86 7.52
CA PHE A 33 18.44 11.50 7.28
C PHE A 33 18.08 10.19 7.97
N LYS A 34 18.90 9.14 7.83
CA LYS A 34 18.72 7.86 8.54
C LYS A 34 18.75 8.03 10.07
N SER A 35 19.63 8.89 10.60
CA SER A 35 19.71 9.11 12.05
C SER A 35 18.46 9.78 12.64
N LEU A 36 17.78 10.62 11.87
CA LEU A 36 16.63 11.40 12.33
C LEU A 36 15.31 10.69 12.04
N GLN A 37 15.20 10.08 10.87
CA GLN A 37 13.95 9.50 10.38
C GLN A 37 14.22 8.38 9.37
N PRO A 38 14.62 7.18 9.85
CA PRO A 38 14.98 6.07 8.99
C PRO A 38 13.78 5.53 8.18
N TYR A 39 12.57 5.62 8.71
CA TYR A 39 11.36 5.15 8.02
C TYR A 39 11.01 6.05 6.82
N SER A 40 11.09 7.38 6.97
CA SER A 40 10.91 8.28 5.83
C SER A 40 12.03 8.13 4.81
N TYR A 41 13.28 7.90 5.26
CA TYR A 41 14.39 7.61 4.34
C TYR A 41 14.10 6.37 3.49
N ALA A 42 13.75 5.24 4.11
CA ALA A 42 13.37 4.03 3.39
C ALA A 42 12.18 4.26 2.44
N SER A 43 11.17 5.06 2.85
CA SER A 43 10.07 5.43 1.97
C SER A 43 10.52 6.28 0.78
N THR A 44 11.47 7.21 0.96
CA THR A 44 12.04 8.02 -0.13
C THR A 44 12.76 7.14 -1.14
N VAL A 45 13.59 6.20 -0.68
CA VAL A 45 14.28 5.25 -1.56
C VAL A 45 13.26 4.36 -2.30
N ALA A 46 12.22 3.89 -1.61
CA ALA A 46 11.15 3.11 -2.23
C ALA A 46 10.41 3.90 -3.32
N TRP A 47 10.15 5.19 -3.13
CA TRP A 47 9.51 6.03 -4.14
C TRP A 47 10.39 6.28 -5.37
N LEU A 48 11.71 6.39 -5.20
CA LEU A 48 12.66 6.48 -6.32
C LEU A 48 12.65 5.19 -7.14
N LEU A 49 12.70 4.05 -6.46
CA LEU A 49 12.59 2.73 -7.09
C LEU A 49 11.24 2.57 -7.81
N GLU A 50 10.13 2.95 -7.18
CA GLU A 50 8.79 2.86 -7.79
C GLU A 50 8.62 3.80 -8.99
N ALA A 51 9.23 5.00 -8.95
CA ALA A 51 9.24 5.91 -10.09
C ALA A 51 9.87 5.24 -11.32
N SER A 52 11.01 4.56 -11.13
CA SER A 52 11.63 3.82 -12.22
C SER A 52 10.82 2.59 -12.66
N ARG A 53 10.31 1.79 -11.70
CA ARG A 53 9.48 0.61 -11.99
C ARG A 53 8.26 0.94 -12.86
N ARG A 54 7.70 2.14 -12.68
CA ARG A 54 6.52 2.63 -13.40
C ARG A 54 6.85 3.44 -14.66
N GLY A 55 8.12 3.54 -15.05
CA GLY A 55 8.54 4.31 -16.22
C GLY A 55 8.42 5.83 -16.06
N LEU A 56 8.29 6.33 -14.82
CA LEU A 56 8.27 7.76 -14.51
C LEU A 56 9.67 8.36 -14.40
N TRP A 57 10.68 7.49 -14.31
CA TRP A 57 12.10 7.84 -14.23
C TRP A 57 12.95 6.81 -14.96
N SER A 58 13.68 7.25 -15.99
CA SER A 58 14.70 6.45 -16.66
C SER A 58 16.07 6.70 -16.04
N THR A 59 16.73 5.62 -15.59
CA THR A 59 18.07 5.67 -15.02
C THR A 59 18.84 4.38 -15.32
N ASP A 60 20.15 4.40 -15.16
CA ASP A 60 21.00 3.24 -15.39
C ASP A 60 20.81 2.13 -14.32
N SER A 61 21.22 0.91 -14.67
CA SER A 61 21.07 -0.26 -13.81
C SER A 61 21.90 -0.20 -12.53
N ALA A 62 23.05 0.48 -12.54
CA ALA A 62 23.90 0.62 -11.34
C ALA A 62 23.23 1.55 -10.32
N THR A 63 22.59 2.63 -10.78
CA THR A 63 21.77 3.50 -9.95
C THR A 63 20.60 2.73 -9.31
N LEU A 64 19.87 1.93 -10.09
CA LEU A 64 18.76 1.10 -9.54
C LEU A 64 19.24 0.06 -8.53
N GLN A 65 20.34 -0.63 -8.83
CA GLN A 65 20.92 -1.61 -7.94
C GLN A 65 21.36 -0.96 -6.62
N ARG A 66 22.02 0.20 -6.68
CA ARG A 66 22.43 0.96 -5.49
C ARG A 66 21.23 1.37 -4.63
N LEU A 67 20.14 1.82 -5.25
CA LEU A 67 18.90 2.14 -4.54
C LEU A 67 18.27 0.90 -3.90
N ALA A 68 18.26 -0.24 -4.60
CA ALA A 68 17.74 -1.49 -4.06
C ALA A 68 18.56 -1.95 -2.85
N ASP A 69 19.90 -1.90 -2.95
CA ASP A 69 20.82 -2.23 -1.86
C ASP A 69 20.59 -1.32 -0.65
N GLU A 70 20.46 -0.02 -0.88
CA GLU A 70 20.22 0.96 0.19
C GLU A 70 18.87 0.75 0.89
N TYR A 71 17.80 0.46 0.13
CA TYR A 71 16.49 0.16 0.70
C TYR A 71 16.53 -1.11 1.56
N ILE A 72 17.13 -2.19 1.04
CA ILE A 72 17.27 -3.45 1.76
C ILE A 72 18.13 -3.27 3.02
N ALA A 73 19.26 -2.57 2.92
CA ALA A 73 20.14 -2.30 4.05
C ALA A 73 19.40 -1.50 5.14
N THR A 74 18.65 -0.46 4.76
CA THR A 74 17.88 0.34 5.70
C THR A 74 16.81 -0.49 6.39
N VAL A 75 16.05 -1.31 5.66
CA VAL A 75 15.04 -2.20 6.26
C VAL A 75 15.69 -3.22 7.21
N ASN A 76 16.84 -3.76 6.83
CA ASN A 76 17.57 -4.71 7.66
C ASN A 76 18.09 -4.07 8.95
N GLU A 77 18.40 -2.78 8.95
CA GLU A 77 18.94 -2.07 10.10
C GLU A 77 17.83 -1.50 11.01
N TYR A 78 16.80 -0.87 10.44
CA TYR A 78 15.80 -0.08 11.17
C TYR A 78 14.40 -0.70 11.19
N GLY A 79 14.17 -1.77 10.42
CA GLY A 79 12.87 -2.43 10.28
C GLY A 79 12.06 -1.95 9.08
N VAL A 80 10.89 -2.59 8.87
CA VAL A 80 10.04 -2.32 7.71
C VAL A 80 9.30 -1.00 7.82
N VAL A 81 9.11 -0.33 6.69
CA VAL A 81 8.10 0.73 6.53
C VAL A 81 6.88 0.09 5.93
N CYS A 82 5.73 0.18 6.60
CA CYS A 82 4.51 -0.44 6.10
C CYS A 82 3.47 0.58 5.66
N CYS A 83 3.34 0.71 4.33
CA CYS A 83 2.19 1.26 3.64
C CYS A 83 1.90 0.39 2.40
N HIS A 84 0.83 0.70 1.67
CA HIS A 84 0.45 -0.05 0.48
C HIS A 84 1.49 -0.01 -0.66
N HIS A 85 2.46 0.91 -0.63
CA HIS A 85 3.52 1.05 -1.63
C HIS A 85 4.88 0.47 -1.20
N THR A 86 5.06 0.13 0.08
CA THR A 86 6.33 -0.38 0.63
C THR A 86 6.18 -1.86 1.01
N CYS A 87 6.08 -2.21 2.30
CA CYS A 87 6.06 -3.61 2.73
C CYS A 87 4.90 -4.42 2.12
N ALA A 88 3.70 -3.83 1.99
CA ALA A 88 2.53 -4.54 1.45
C ALA A 88 2.56 -4.69 -0.08
N ASN A 89 3.48 -4.00 -0.77
CA ASN A 89 3.66 -4.14 -2.21
C ASN A 89 4.62 -5.31 -2.51
N MET A 90 4.10 -6.54 -2.47
CA MET A 90 4.92 -7.74 -2.65
C MET A 90 5.63 -7.78 -4.01
N VAL A 91 4.96 -7.34 -5.08
CA VAL A 91 5.55 -7.28 -6.43
C VAL A 91 6.75 -6.35 -6.45
N PHE A 92 6.66 -5.20 -5.77
CA PHE A 92 7.79 -4.28 -5.60
C PHE A 92 8.93 -4.95 -4.83
N ASN A 93 8.67 -5.54 -3.67
CA ASN A 93 9.74 -6.12 -2.86
C ASN A 93 10.41 -7.34 -3.54
N SER A 94 9.66 -8.17 -4.29
CA SER A 94 10.26 -9.23 -5.12
C SER A 94 11.14 -8.67 -6.25
N TRP A 95 10.79 -7.53 -6.82
CA TRP A 95 11.60 -6.86 -7.84
C TRP A 95 12.88 -6.24 -7.23
N VAL A 96 12.78 -5.58 -6.07
CA VAL A 96 13.93 -5.03 -5.34
C VAL A 96 14.94 -6.13 -5.01
N VAL A 97 14.49 -7.29 -4.52
CA VAL A 97 15.39 -8.42 -4.21
C VAL A 97 16.15 -8.92 -5.45
N LYS A 98 15.52 -8.89 -6.63
CA LYS A 98 16.17 -9.29 -7.90
C LYS A 98 17.18 -8.26 -8.42
N LEU A 99 17.00 -6.98 -8.09
CA LEU A 99 17.90 -5.89 -8.48
C LEU A 99 19.16 -5.83 -7.62
N SER A 100 19.02 -6.17 -6.34
CA SER A 100 20.06 -5.99 -5.33
C SER A 100 21.31 -6.81 -5.61
N SER A 101 22.47 -6.23 -5.28
CA SER A 101 23.77 -6.90 -5.28
C SER A 101 24.16 -7.48 -3.92
N LEU A 102 23.32 -7.30 -2.89
CA LEU A 102 23.62 -7.74 -1.53
C LEU A 102 23.73 -9.27 -1.43
N ASN A 103 24.48 -9.72 -0.43
CA ASN A 103 24.68 -11.15 -0.19
C ASN A 103 23.39 -11.85 0.27
N GLN A 104 23.39 -13.19 0.16
CA GLN A 104 22.25 -14.04 0.49
C GLN A 104 21.72 -13.82 1.92
N ALA A 105 22.61 -13.58 2.89
CA ALA A 105 22.21 -13.38 4.27
C ALA A 105 21.41 -12.08 4.45
N ALA A 106 21.84 -10.99 3.81
CA ALA A 106 21.12 -9.72 3.82
C ALA A 106 19.76 -9.84 3.12
N LEU A 107 19.69 -10.53 1.98
CA LEU A 107 18.42 -10.74 1.26
C LEU A 107 17.45 -11.63 2.05
N LYS A 108 17.93 -12.70 2.69
CA LYS A 108 17.13 -13.56 3.56
C LYS A 108 16.61 -12.80 4.79
N LYS A 109 17.44 -11.96 5.41
CA LYS A 109 17.01 -11.09 6.52
C LYS A 109 15.89 -10.15 6.10
N PHE A 110 16.01 -9.54 4.93
CA PHE A 110 14.98 -8.66 4.37
C PHE A 110 13.68 -9.40 4.07
N ALA A 111 13.77 -10.56 3.40
CA ALA A 111 12.60 -11.40 3.11
C ALA A 111 11.90 -11.85 4.39
N ALA A 112 12.64 -12.22 5.44
CA ALA A 112 12.09 -12.56 6.74
C ALA A 112 11.39 -11.35 7.41
N ALA A 113 11.99 -10.15 7.35
CA ALA A 113 11.37 -8.93 7.87
C ALA A 113 10.06 -8.60 7.15
N MET A 114 10.03 -8.73 5.82
CA MET A 114 8.81 -8.54 5.03
C MET A 114 7.75 -9.61 5.33
N ALA A 115 8.15 -10.87 5.47
CA ALA A 115 7.24 -11.95 5.82
C ALA A 115 6.64 -11.77 7.22
N ALA A 116 7.44 -11.35 8.20
CA ALA A 116 6.97 -11.07 9.55
C ALA A 116 5.93 -9.93 9.56
N ALA A 117 6.10 -8.93 8.70
CA ALA A 117 5.19 -7.78 8.63
C ALA A 117 3.92 -8.02 7.82
N THR A 118 3.97 -8.89 6.80
CA THR A 118 2.88 -9.05 5.82
C THR A 118 2.21 -10.41 5.84
N GLY A 119 2.81 -11.40 6.50
CA GLY A 119 2.43 -12.81 6.42
C GLY A 119 2.73 -13.46 5.06
N LYS A 120 3.42 -12.76 4.12
CA LYS A 120 3.72 -13.25 2.78
C LYS A 120 5.22 -13.40 2.55
N SER A 121 5.64 -14.50 1.96
CA SER A 121 7.04 -14.75 1.63
C SER A 121 7.48 -14.03 0.35
N ILE A 122 8.77 -13.70 0.28
CA ILE A 122 9.44 -13.19 -0.92
C ILE A 122 10.47 -14.22 -1.35
N ASP A 123 10.44 -14.61 -2.62
CA ASP A 123 11.46 -15.47 -3.21
C ASP A 123 12.81 -14.75 -3.31
N VAL A 124 13.86 -15.36 -2.79
CA VAL A 124 15.22 -14.81 -2.80
C VAL A 124 16.08 -15.65 -3.76
N PRO A 125 16.56 -15.09 -4.89
CA PRO A 125 17.34 -15.83 -5.87
C PRO A 125 18.55 -16.54 -5.27
N GLY A 126 18.81 -17.78 -5.69
CA GLY A 126 19.94 -18.58 -5.21
C GLY A 126 19.75 -19.21 -3.82
N SER A 127 18.63 -18.92 -3.15
CA SER A 127 18.27 -19.57 -1.89
C SER A 127 17.79 -21.00 -2.17
N GLY A 128 18.71 -21.95 -2.25
CA GLY A 128 18.41 -23.39 -2.35
C GLY A 128 17.72 -23.99 -1.12
N ASP A 129 17.05 -23.17 -0.30
CA ASP A 129 16.34 -23.60 0.90
C ASP A 129 14.83 -23.43 0.67
N SER A 130 14.18 -24.53 0.31
CA SER A 130 12.76 -24.69 0.56
C SER A 130 12.54 -24.66 2.08
N GLN A 131 11.83 -23.66 2.60
CA GLN A 131 11.23 -23.77 3.93
C GLN A 131 9.70 -23.94 3.77
N PRO A 132 9.07 -24.90 4.49
CA PRO A 132 7.76 -25.43 4.11
C PRO A 132 6.57 -24.59 4.62
N GLY A 133 5.52 -24.52 3.78
CA GLY A 133 4.11 -24.23 4.13
C GLY A 133 3.77 -22.76 4.44
N SER A 134 2.80 -22.11 3.81
CA SER A 134 1.45 -22.59 3.49
C SER A 134 1.05 -22.29 2.04
N VAL A 135 0.59 -23.34 1.36
CA VAL A 135 -0.05 -23.31 0.04
C VAL A 135 -1.49 -22.84 0.19
N ASN A 136 -1.91 -21.96 -0.71
CA ASN A 136 -3.19 -21.87 -1.40
C ASN A 136 -2.90 -20.91 -2.57
N GLY A 137 -2.57 -21.36 -3.78
CA GLY A 137 -3.35 -22.27 -4.59
C GLY A 137 -4.28 -21.44 -5.48
N ASP A 138 -3.73 -20.86 -6.56
CA ASP A 138 -4.32 -20.86 -7.90
C ASP A 138 -3.42 -20.09 -8.85
N GLY A 139 -2.67 -20.85 -9.65
CA GLY A 139 -2.00 -20.34 -10.82
C GLY A 139 -2.93 -20.46 -12.01
N ILE A 140 -3.11 -19.37 -12.75
CA ILE A 140 -3.41 -19.44 -14.17
C ILE A 140 -2.48 -18.43 -14.83
N GLY A 141 -1.43 -18.94 -15.46
CA GLY A 141 -0.70 -18.22 -16.49
C GLY A 141 -1.33 -18.57 -17.83
N GLU A 142 -1.68 -17.56 -18.62
CA GLU A 142 -1.73 -17.73 -20.06
C GLU A 142 -1.42 -16.38 -20.72
N THR A 143 -0.25 -16.31 -21.35
CA THR A 143 0.12 -15.31 -22.35
C THR A 143 -0.30 -15.85 -23.72
N GLY A 144 -1.15 -15.13 -24.44
CA GLY A 144 -1.48 -15.40 -25.84
C GLY A 144 -1.57 -14.08 -26.62
N GLU A 145 -0.75 -13.97 -27.66
CA GLU A 145 -0.75 -12.87 -28.65
C GLU A 145 -2.06 -12.79 -29.47
N PRO A 146 -2.36 -11.64 -30.11
CA PRO A 146 -3.63 -11.42 -30.80
C PRO A 146 -3.57 -11.85 -32.27
N SER A 147 -4.62 -12.48 -32.77
CA SER A 147 -4.91 -12.55 -34.21
C SER A 147 -6.34 -12.14 -34.51
N SER A 148 -6.51 -11.55 -35.69
CA SER A 148 -7.63 -10.78 -36.20
C SER A 148 -8.83 -11.61 -36.66
N GLY A 149 -10.03 -11.00 -36.63
CA GLY A 149 -11.18 -11.45 -37.44
C GLY A 149 -12.56 -11.14 -36.87
N SER A 150 -13.25 -10.16 -37.47
CA SER A 150 -14.60 -9.65 -37.19
C SER A 150 -15.75 -10.67 -37.11
N ALA A 151 -16.73 -10.43 -36.23
CA ALA A 151 -18.03 -9.80 -36.55
C ALA A 151 -19.15 -10.22 -35.57
N GLY A 152 -19.92 -9.24 -35.07
CA GLY A 152 -21.37 -9.43 -34.86
C GLY A 152 -21.92 -9.39 -33.43
N ASN A 153 -22.42 -8.21 -33.08
CA ASN A 153 -23.73 -7.95 -32.46
C ASN A 153 -23.89 -7.86 -30.91
N ALA A 154 -23.74 -6.61 -30.45
CA ALA A 154 -24.74 -5.75 -29.79
C ALA A 154 -25.45 -6.16 -28.47
N GLY A 155 -25.38 -5.21 -27.52
CA GLY A 155 -26.20 -5.07 -26.31
C GLY A 155 -25.28 -4.84 -25.09
N GLY A 156 -24.86 -3.63 -24.74
CA GLY A 156 -25.68 -2.52 -24.22
C GLY A 156 -26.05 -2.84 -22.76
N ALA A 157 -25.67 -2.12 -21.71
CA ALA A 157 -25.12 -0.77 -21.58
C ALA A 157 -24.45 -0.61 -20.19
N SER A 158 -23.53 0.36 -20.11
CA SER A 158 -23.31 1.35 -19.04
C SER A 158 -23.42 0.90 -17.57
N GLY A 159 -22.42 1.06 -16.71
CA GLY A 159 -21.41 2.11 -16.66
C GLY A 159 -21.52 2.84 -15.33
N SER A 160 -20.36 3.18 -14.76
CA SER A 160 -20.12 4.02 -13.58
C SER A 160 -20.42 3.40 -12.22
N SER A 161 -19.47 3.20 -11.28
CA SER A 161 -18.31 3.95 -10.78
C SER A 161 -18.58 4.50 -9.39
N SER A 162 -17.47 4.75 -8.69
CA SER A 162 -17.26 5.37 -7.37
C SER A 162 -17.59 4.48 -6.17
N ASP A 163 -16.59 4.01 -5.43
CA ASP A 163 -15.67 4.73 -4.53
C ASP A 163 -16.38 5.44 -3.38
N GLY A 164 -15.90 5.14 -2.17
CA GLY A 164 -16.10 5.97 -1.00
C GLY A 164 -16.16 5.17 0.29
N ALA A 165 -15.01 4.98 0.94
CA ALA A 165 -14.98 4.86 2.40
C ALA A 165 -13.59 5.23 2.94
N LEU A 166 -13.46 6.50 3.32
CA LEU A 166 -12.56 6.91 4.39
C LEU A 166 -13.43 7.57 5.45
N GLU A 167 -13.46 6.98 6.63
CA GLU A 167 -13.84 7.67 7.86
C GLU A 167 -12.85 7.23 8.94
N SER A 168 -12.20 8.20 9.58
CA SER A 168 -11.70 8.06 10.95
C SER A 168 -11.34 9.45 11.50
N SER A 169 -12.04 9.82 12.57
CA SER A 169 -11.61 10.72 13.63
C SER A 169 -11.94 9.95 14.91
N GLU A 170 -10.99 9.54 15.74
CA GLU A 170 -10.19 10.29 16.72
C GLU A 170 -10.48 9.73 18.12
N VAL A 171 -9.41 9.17 18.70
CA VAL A 171 -8.93 9.18 20.09
C VAL A 171 -9.88 9.64 21.22
N SER A 172 -9.93 8.85 22.28
CA SER A 172 -9.80 9.37 23.66
C SER A 172 -9.25 8.30 24.61
N GLU A 173 -8.25 8.71 25.38
CA GLU A 173 -7.59 8.02 26.49
C GLU A 173 -8.49 8.02 27.75
N ASN A 174 -8.32 7.04 28.65
CA ASN A 174 -7.72 7.28 29.98
C ASN A 174 -7.70 6.01 30.89
N SER A 175 -6.55 5.89 31.56
CA SER A 175 -6.03 5.10 32.69
C SER A 175 -6.88 4.16 33.58
N GLY A 176 -6.15 3.15 34.13
CA GLY A 176 -6.45 2.50 35.41
C GLY A 176 -5.71 1.17 35.61
N ALA A 177 -4.76 1.12 36.55
CA ALA A 177 -3.90 -0.02 36.89
C ALA A 177 -4.56 -1.04 37.86
N SER A 178 -4.22 -2.34 37.75
CA SER A 178 -3.90 -3.25 38.89
C SER A 178 -3.59 -4.69 38.43
N GLU A 179 -2.67 -5.35 39.14
CA GLU A 179 -2.25 -6.76 39.03
C GLU A 179 -3.36 -7.75 39.43
N GLY A 180 -3.35 -8.97 38.86
CA GLY A 180 -4.18 -10.06 39.39
C GLY A 180 -4.38 -11.26 38.47
N SER A 181 -3.55 -12.28 38.69
CA SER A 181 -3.72 -13.71 38.41
C SER A 181 -5.11 -14.23 37.96
N GLY A 182 -5.13 -14.90 36.79
CA GLY A 182 -5.87 -16.14 36.53
C GLY A 182 -7.40 -16.09 36.40
N LYS A 183 -7.89 -16.52 35.23
CA LYS A 183 -8.79 -17.68 34.98
C LYS A 183 -9.53 -17.48 33.66
N ALA A 184 -9.41 -18.47 32.78
CA ALA A 184 -10.20 -18.61 31.57
C ALA A 184 -11.70 -18.72 31.88
N TYR A 185 -12.53 -18.11 31.04
CA TYR A 185 -13.88 -18.57 30.78
C TYR A 185 -14.22 -18.30 29.30
N GLU A 186 -14.45 -19.38 28.56
CA GLU A 186 -15.06 -19.32 27.25
C GLU A 186 -16.56 -19.05 27.44
N VAL A 187 -17.11 -18.06 26.73
CA VAL A 187 -18.56 -17.93 26.58
C VAL A 187 -18.91 -18.43 25.19
N ALA A 188 -19.26 -19.71 25.13
CA ALA A 188 -20.07 -20.23 24.03
C ALA A 188 -21.49 -19.66 24.19
N ALA A 189 -21.83 -18.67 23.36
CA ALA A 189 -23.22 -18.34 23.07
C ALA A 189 -23.60 -18.97 21.73
N SER A 190 -24.66 -19.76 21.77
CA SER A 190 -25.10 -20.71 20.75
C SER A 190 -25.50 -20.06 19.42
N THR A 191 -25.28 -20.83 18.36
CA THR A 191 -25.65 -20.63 16.96
C THR A 191 -27.09 -20.16 16.74
N SER A 192 -27.27 -19.16 15.87
CA SER A 192 -28.46 -18.98 15.03
C SER A 192 -28.11 -18.11 13.81
N SER A 193 -27.89 -18.76 12.67
CA SER A 193 -27.86 -18.12 11.37
C SER A 193 -29.27 -17.67 10.98
N THR A 194 -29.48 -16.38 10.75
CA THR A 194 -30.62 -15.87 9.99
C THR A 194 -30.20 -14.62 9.24
N SER A 195 -30.07 -14.74 7.92
CA SER A 195 -29.89 -13.62 6.99
C SER A 195 -31.08 -12.66 7.09
N SER A 196 -30.82 -11.43 7.50
CA SER A 196 -31.83 -10.37 7.56
C SER A 196 -31.38 -9.21 6.68
N SER A 197 -32.17 -8.96 5.64
CA SER A 197 -32.10 -7.81 4.74
C SER A 197 -32.08 -6.50 5.54
N THR A 198 -31.07 -5.67 5.30
CA THR A 198 -30.94 -4.33 5.90
C THR A 198 -32.03 -3.40 5.37
N GLN A 199 -33.25 -3.51 5.91
CA GLN A 199 -34.24 -2.43 5.78
C GLN A 199 -33.87 -1.35 6.77
N THR A 200 -33.37 -0.22 6.28
CA THR A 200 -33.19 0.96 7.11
C THR A 200 -34.56 1.36 7.68
N PRO A 201 -34.68 1.58 9.00
CA PRO A 201 -35.95 1.90 9.62
C PRO A 201 -36.51 3.17 8.98
N ILE A 202 -37.79 3.16 8.60
CA ILE A 202 -38.47 4.25 7.86
C ILE A 202 -38.27 5.61 8.54
N TYR A 203 -38.15 5.64 9.87
CA TYR A 203 -37.87 6.85 10.65
C TYR A 203 -36.53 7.53 10.29
N ALA A 204 -35.50 6.76 9.90
CA ALA A 204 -34.22 7.29 9.45
C ALA A 204 -34.36 8.04 8.11
N ILE A 205 -35.17 7.52 7.20
CA ILE A 205 -35.46 8.16 5.91
C ILE A 205 -36.25 9.46 6.12
N ILE A 206 -37.27 9.42 6.98
CA ILE A 206 -38.07 10.61 7.33
C ILE A 206 -37.19 11.70 7.98
N GLY A 207 -36.25 11.30 8.85
CA GLY A 207 -35.30 12.22 9.48
C GLY A 207 -34.42 12.95 8.47
N VAL A 208 -33.86 12.23 7.49
CA VAL A 208 -33.02 12.82 6.43
C VAL A 208 -33.84 13.77 5.54
N ILE A 209 -35.04 13.37 5.13
CA ILE A 209 -35.93 14.22 4.31
C ILE A 209 -36.27 15.52 5.05
N SER A 210 -36.61 15.42 6.34
CA SER A 210 -36.93 16.58 7.16
C SER A 210 -35.74 17.55 7.27
N LEU A 211 -34.52 17.02 7.45
CA LEU A 211 -33.30 17.82 7.52
C LEU A 211 -32.99 18.53 6.18
N VAL A 212 -33.16 17.84 5.06
CA VAL A 212 -32.96 18.43 3.72
C VAL A 212 -34.02 19.49 3.43
N CYS A 213 -35.27 19.28 3.81
CA CYS A 213 -36.33 20.28 3.66
C CYS A 213 -36.06 21.53 4.51
N LEU A 214 -35.56 21.39 5.73
CA LEU A 214 -35.20 22.51 6.59
C LEU A 214 -34.02 23.31 6.01
N LEU A 215 -33.01 22.63 5.47
CA LEU A 215 -31.89 23.30 4.78
C LEU A 215 -32.33 24.00 3.50
N GLY A 216 -33.19 23.36 2.70
CA GLY A 216 -33.76 23.95 1.48
C GLY A 216 -34.64 25.17 1.78
N ALA A 217 -35.48 25.10 2.81
CA ALA A 217 -36.26 26.24 3.26
C ALA A 217 -35.36 27.37 3.78
N GLY A 218 -34.35 27.06 4.61
CA GLY A 218 -33.37 28.04 5.07
C GLY A 218 -32.69 28.77 3.91
N TYR A 219 -32.22 28.01 2.92
CA TYR A 219 -31.60 28.57 1.71
C TYR A 219 -32.56 29.45 0.89
N PHE A 220 -33.82 29.05 0.74
CA PHE A 220 -34.79 29.77 -0.09
C PHE A 220 -35.38 31.01 0.60
N PHE A 221 -35.47 31.02 1.93
CA PHE A 221 -35.98 32.16 2.70
C PHE A 221 -34.90 33.18 3.08
N GLN A 222 -33.61 32.86 2.97
CA GLN A 222 -32.51 33.82 3.21
C GLN A 222 -32.26 34.82 2.06
N GLY A 223 -32.88 34.65 0.89
CA GLY A 223 -32.74 35.57 -0.25
C GLY A 223 -33.75 36.72 -0.31
N ARG A 224 -34.48 37.02 0.77
CA ARG A 224 -35.62 37.96 0.75
C ARG A 224 -35.62 39.07 1.81
N TYR A 225 -34.46 39.42 2.36
CA TYR A 225 -34.25 40.66 3.13
C TYR A 225 -33.01 41.38 2.67
#